data_AF-A0A5K1D1S0-F1
#
_entry.id   AF-A0A5K1D1S0-F1
#
_cell.length_a   1.000
_cell.length_b   1.000
_cell.length_c   1.000
_cell.angle_alpha   90.00
_cell.angle_beta   90.00
_cell.angle_gamma   90.00
#
_symmetry.space_group_name_H-M   'P 1'
#
loop_
_entity.id
_entity.type
_entity.pdbx_description
1 polymer ?
#
loop_
_entity_poly.entity_id
_entity_poly.type
_entity_poly.pdbx_seq_one_letter_code
_entity_poly.pdbx_strand_id
1 'polypeptide(L)'
;DGCGSLREACRRKEPLWIVFEISGIINLSSYLRVSSYKTIDGRGQRIKLTGKGLQLKECEHIIVCNLEFEGGRGPDVDGIQIKPNSRHIWIDRCSLCDYDDGLIDITRASTDITIS
;
A
#
# COMPACT_ATOMS: atom_id res chain seq x y z
N ASP A 1 7.36 8.37 -10.78
CA ASP A 1 7.48 9.52 -9.84
C ASP A 1 7.07 10.79 -10.57
N GLY A 2 6.59 11.82 -9.85
CA GLY A 2 6.19 13.10 -10.43
C GLY A 2 5.17 13.85 -9.57
N CYS A 3 4.98 15.14 -9.84
CA CYS A 3 4.00 15.98 -9.15
C CYS A 3 2.59 15.38 -9.27
N GLY A 4 1.88 15.25 -8.15
CA GLY A 4 0.52 14.70 -8.09
C GLY A 4 0.45 13.17 -8.17
N SER A 5 1.59 12.47 -8.26
CA SER A 5 1.59 11.01 -8.27
C SER A 5 1.35 10.44 -6.87
N LEU A 6 0.72 9.27 -6.81
CA LEU A 6 0.55 8.51 -5.56
C LEU A 6 1.91 8.29 -4.83
N ARG A 7 2.98 8.06 -5.60
CA ARG A 7 4.34 7.85 -5.06
C ARG A 7 4.92 9.08 -4.39
N GLU A 8 4.61 10.27 -4.89
CA GLU A 8 5.00 11.51 -4.21
C GLU A 8 4.23 11.66 -2.89
N ALA A 9 2.90 11.50 -2.94
CA ALA A 9 2.03 11.64 -1.77
C ALA A 9 2.40 10.66 -0.65
N CYS A 10 2.66 9.39 -0.97
CA CYS A 10 3.04 8.37 0.01
C CYS A 10 4.38 8.64 0.72
N ARG A 11 5.29 9.43 0.12
CA ARG A 11 6.61 9.72 0.69
C ARG A 11 6.67 11.02 1.48
N ARG A 12 5.68 11.89 1.34
CA ARG A 12 5.60 13.16 2.07
C ARG A 12 5.62 12.92 3.59
N LYS A 13 6.26 13.82 4.32
CA LYS A 13 6.50 13.63 5.77
C LYS A 13 5.27 14.00 6.59
N GLU A 14 4.54 15.00 6.13
CA GLU A 14 3.31 15.47 6.74
C GLU A 14 2.20 14.41 6.69
N PRO A 15 1.26 14.41 7.65
CA PRO A 15 0.08 13.56 7.59
C PRO A 15 -0.76 13.88 6.35
N LEU A 16 -1.19 12.84 5.62
CA LEU A 16 -2.03 13.02 4.44
C LEU A 16 -3.15 11.98 4.38
N TRP A 17 -4.32 12.46 3.95
CA TRP A 17 -5.41 11.63 3.45
C TRP A 17 -5.38 11.68 1.93
N ILE A 18 -4.95 10.60 1.30
CA ILE A 18 -4.74 10.49 -0.15
C ILE A 18 -6.00 9.89 -0.77
N VAL A 19 -6.64 10.68 -1.62
CA VAL A 19 -7.80 10.26 -2.44
C VAL A 19 -7.46 10.32 -3.92
N PHE A 20 -8.32 9.74 -4.74
CA PHE A 20 -8.13 9.67 -6.19
C PHE A 20 -9.24 10.42 -6.90
N GLU A 21 -8.86 11.26 -7.87
CA GLU A 21 -9.82 12.00 -8.70
C GLU A 21 -10.50 11.11 -9.74
N ILE A 22 -9.76 10.17 -10.31
CA ILE A 22 -10.23 9.26 -11.36
C ILE A 22 -9.83 7.81 -11.07
N SER A 23 -10.66 6.89 -11.56
CA SER A 23 -10.38 5.45 -11.56
C SER A 23 -9.24 5.12 -12.52
N GLY A 24 -8.47 4.07 -12.23
CA GLY A 24 -7.37 3.69 -13.11
C GLY A 24 -6.47 2.59 -12.57
N ILE A 25 -5.53 2.18 -13.43
CA ILE A 25 -4.47 1.23 -13.11
C ILE A 25 -3.15 1.99 -12.97
N ILE A 26 -2.48 1.80 -11.83
CA ILE A 26 -1.16 2.36 -11.55
C ILE A 26 -0.14 1.22 -11.65
N ASN A 27 0.62 1.22 -12.74
CA ASN A 27 1.70 0.27 -12.99
C ASN A 27 2.95 0.66 -12.18
N LEU A 28 3.32 -0.15 -11.19
CA LEU A 28 4.46 0.11 -10.32
C LEU A 28 5.71 -0.61 -10.82
N SER A 29 6.74 0.16 -11.18
CA SER A 29 8.08 -0.38 -11.51
C SER A 29 8.91 -0.76 -10.28
N SER A 30 8.51 -0.31 -9.10
CA SER A 30 9.15 -0.59 -7.81
C SER A 30 8.11 -0.51 -6.69
N TYR A 31 8.40 -1.07 -5.51
CA TYR A 31 7.54 -0.94 -4.34
C TYR A 31 7.18 0.52 -4.04
N LEU A 32 5.91 0.74 -3.68
CA LEU A 32 5.43 2.03 -3.22
C LEU A 32 5.70 2.14 -1.71
N ARG A 33 6.76 2.88 -1.34
CA ARG A 33 7.07 3.14 0.07
C ARG A 33 6.10 4.16 0.65
N VAL A 34 5.51 3.83 1.79
CA VAL A 34 4.55 4.67 2.50
C VAL A 34 5.13 5.08 3.84
N SER A 35 5.27 6.39 4.06
CA SER A 35 5.68 6.97 5.34
C SER A 35 4.53 6.94 6.36
N SER A 36 4.84 7.20 7.63
CA SER A 36 3.83 7.25 8.70
C SER A 36 2.74 8.31 8.44
N TYR A 37 1.62 8.15 9.15
CA TYR A 37 0.48 9.08 9.15
C TYR A 37 -0.14 9.25 7.76
N LYS A 38 -0.51 8.14 7.14
CA LYS A 38 -1.13 8.13 5.80
C LYS A 38 -2.44 7.37 5.83
N THR A 39 -3.45 7.95 5.21
CA THR A 39 -4.60 7.18 4.73
C THR A 39 -4.56 7.15 3.22
N ILE A 40 -4.58 5.96 2.62
CA ILE A 40 -4.73 5.77 1.17
C ILE A 40 -6.13 5.22 0.95
N ASP A 41 -7.00 6.06 0.42
CA ASP A 41 -8.44 5.83 0.36
C ASP A 41 -8.91 5.76 -1.08
N GLY A 42 -9.18 4.54 -1.54
CA GLY A 42 -9.72 4.29 -2.87
C GLY A 42 -11.23 4.47 -2.97
N ARG A 43 -11.95 4.87 -1.92
CA ARG A 43 -13.42 4.97 -2.00
C ARG A 43 -13.87 5.98 -3.06
N GLY A 44 -14.96 5.64 -3.74
CA GLY A 44 -15.51 6.45 -4.83
C GLY A 44 -14.79 6.27 -6.16
N GLN A 45 -13.64 5.58 -6.20
CA GLN A 45 -12.92 5.25 -7.42
C GLN A 45 -12.53 3.77 -7.44
N ARG A 46 -12.23 3.24 -8.64
CA ARG A 46 -11.65 1.92 -8.80
C ARG A 46 -10.16 2.06 -9.09
N ILE A 47 -9.33 1.83 -8.08
CA ILE A 47 -7.89 2.02 -8.16
C ILE A 47 -7.18 0.67 -8.03
N LYS A 48 -6.47 0.28 -9.09
CA LYS A 48 -5.68 -0.96 -9.12
C LYS A 48 -4.19 -0.64 -9.14
N LEU A 49 -3.44 -1.26 -8.24
CA LEU A 49 -1.98 -1.28 -8.23
C LEU A 49 -1.50 -2.60 -8.83
N THR A 50 -0.52 -2.55 -9.74
CA THR A 50 0.04 -3.74 -10.40
C THR A 50 1.56 -3.69 -10.55
N GLY A 51 2.18 -4.83 -10.84
CA GLY A 51 3.63 -5.01 -11.00
C GLY A 51 4.40 -5.12 -9.68
N LYS A 52 4.10 -4.24 -8.71
CA LYS A 52 4.61 -4.28 -7.33
C LYS A 52 3.50 -3.92 -6.34
N GLY A 53 3.81 -3.96 -5.05
CA GLY A 53 2.89 -3.66 -3.96
C GLY A 53 3.25 -2.42 -3.13
N LEU A 54 2.64 -2.34 -1.95
CA LEU A 54 3.01 -1.39 -0.90
C LEU A 54 4.16 -1.94 -0.05
N GLN A 55 5.00 -1.02 0.42
CA GLN A 55 6.02 -1.32 1.44
C GLN A 55 5.90 -0.33 2.60
N LEU A 56 5.42 -0.85 3.73
CA LEU A 56 5.18 -0.17 4.99
C LEU A 56 6.32 -0.50 5.95
N LYS A 57 7.41 0.26 5.81
CA LYS A 57 8.68 0.01 6.49
C LYS A 57 8.96 1.01 7.61
N GLU A 58 9.14 0.49 8.83
CA GLU A 58 9.48 1.29 10.03
C GLU A 58 8.53 2.49 10.18
N CYS A 59 7.23 2.23 10.03
CA CYS A 59 6.20 3.26 9.99
C CYS A 59 4.98 2.90 10.83
N GLU A 60 4.17 3.92 11.12
CA GLU A 60 2.99 3.78 11.96
C GLU A 60 1.84 4.69 11.54
N HIS A 61 0.64 4.38 12.05
CA HIS A 61 -0.59 5.13 11.81
C HIS A 61 -0.93 5.19 10.31
N ILE A 62 -1.17 4.02 9.72
CA ILE A 62 -1.49 3.91 8.30
C ILE A 62 -2.81 3.18 8.09
N ILE A 63 -3.65 3.75 7.22
CA ILE A 63 -4.87 3.10 6.74
C ILE A 63 -4.74 2.92 5.23
N VAL A 64 -4.98 1.71 4.74
CA VAL A 64 -5.09 1.42 3.31
C VAL A 64 -6.47 0.82 3.09
N CYS A 65 -7.31 1.49 2.32
CA CYS A 65 -8.66 1.00 2.10
C CYS A 65 -9.16 1.12 0.67
N ASN A 66 -10.00 0.16 0.28
CA ASN A 66 -10.70 0.15 -1.00
C ASN A 66 -9.79 0.21 -2.23
N LEU A 67 -8.64 -0.48 -2.17
CA LEU A 67 -7.70 -0.62 -3.30
C LEU A 67 -7.70 -2.06 -3.84
N GLU A 68 -7.40 -2.19 -5.13
CA GLU A 68 -7.14 -3.48 -5.79
C GLU A 68 -5.63 -3.67 -5.98
N PHE A 69 -5.13 -4.88 -5.71
CA PHE A 69 -3.74 -5.30 -5.92
C PHE A 69 -3.75 -6.55 -6.79
N GLU A 70 -3.05 -6.52 -7.93
CA GLU A 70 -3.02 -7.64 -8.87
C GLU A 70 -1.73 -7.69 -9.70
N GLY A 71 -1.21 -8.89 -9.97
CA GLY A 71 -0.19 -9.12 -10.99
C GLY A 71 1.23 -8.79 -10.53
N GLY A 72 1.60 -9.18 -9.32
CA GLY A 72 2.99 -9.09 -8.85
C GLY A 72 3.81 -10.30 -9.27
N ARG A 73 4.90 -10.08 -10.02
CA ARG A 73 5.76 -11.16 -10.54
C ARG A 73 7.19 -11.13 -10.00
N GLY A 74 7.70 -12.31 -9.69
CA GLY A 74 9.07 -12.55 -9.23
C GLY A 74 9.19 -12.81 -7.72
N PRO A 75 10.40 -13.20 -7.27
CA PRO A 75 10.65 -13.50 -5.85
C PRO A 75 10.54 -12.24 -4.98
N ASP A 76 10.08 -12.40 -3.74
CA ASP A 76 9.88 -11.31 -2.77
C ASP A 76 8.96 -10.19 -3.29
N VAL A 77 7.97 -10.54 -4.12
CA VAL A 77 6.96 -9.61 -4.64
C VAL A 77 5.64 -9.87 -3.98
N ASP A 78 5.36 -9.08 -2.95
CA ASP A 78 4.12 -9.11 -2.20
C ASP A 78 3.20 -7.95 -2.58
N GLY A 79 1.89 -8.15 -2.38
CA GLY A 79 0.88 -7.09 -2.52
C GLY A 79 1.06 -5.99 -1.49
N ILE A 80 1.23 -6.36 -0.22
CA ILE A 80 1.44 -5.43 0.90
C ILE A 80 2.49 -6.00 1.85
N GLN A 81 3.63 -5.32 1.98
CA GLN A 81 4.66 -5.65 2.97
C GLN A 81 4.58 -4.72 4.19
N ILE A 82 4.50 -5.29 5.39
CA ILE A 82 4.55 -4.57 6.67
C ILE A 82 5.76 -5.08 7.48
N LYS A 83 6.88 -4.35 7.43
CA LYS A 83 8.17 -4.78 8.01
C LYS A 83 9.25 -3.71 8.03
N PRO A 84 10.24 -3.75 8.95
CA PRO A 84 10.14 -4.23 10.33
C PRO A 84 9.53 -3.16 11.25
N ASN A 85 9.19 -3.56 12.48
CA ASN A 85 8.80 -2.67 13.58
C ASN A 85 7.65 -1.70 13.24
N SER A 86 6.81 -2.05 12.28
CA SER A 86 5.67 -1.22 11.87
C SER A 86 4.45 -1.52 12.75
N ARG A 87 3.66 -0.50 13.09
CA ARG A 87 2.52 -0.65 14.01
C ARG A 87 1.35 0.28 13.74
N HIS A 88 0.19 -0.01 14.31
CA HIS A 88 -1.02 0.81 14.16
C HIS A 88 -1.42 0.95 12.68
N ILE A 89 -1.60 -0.19 12.01
CA ILE A 89 -1.92 -0.24 10.58
C ILE A 89 -3.25 -0.98 10.37
N TRP A 90 -4.07 -0.44 9.48
CA TRP A 90 -5.34 -1.05 9.10
C TRP A 90 -5.39 -1.22 7.58
N ILE A 91 -5.55 -2.47 7.13
CA ILE A 91 -5.83 -2.81 5.74
C ILE A 91 -7.29 -3.24 5.66
N ASP A 92 -8.10 -2.51 4.90
CA ASP A 92 -9.56 -2.59 5.00
C ASP A 92 -10.24 -2.59 3.63
N ARG A 93 -11.07 -3.60 3.35
CA ARG A 93 -11.80 -3.73 2.08
C ARG A 93 -10.88 -3.64 0.85
N CYS A 94 -9.68 -4.20 0.94
CA CYS A 94 -8.77 -4.33 -0.19
C CYS A 94 -9.02 -5.66 -0.90
N SER A 95 -8.94 -5.65 -2.23
CA SER A 95 -8.95 -6.85 -3.05
C SER A 95 -7.51 -7.17 -3.45
N LEU A 96 -7.00 -8.35 -3.09
CA LEU A 96 -5.66 -8.79 -3.44
C LEU A 96 -5.72 -10.16 -4.13
N CYS A 97 -5.10 -10.28 -5.29
CA CYS A 97 -4.97 -11.55 -6.00
C CYS A 97 -3.71 -11.58 -6.85
N ASP A 98 -3.30 -12.77 -7.31
CA ASP A 98 -2.31 -12.93 -8.38
C ASP A 98 -0.94 -12.29 -8.10
N TYR A 99 -0.34 -12.63 -6.94
CA TYR A 99 1.07 -12.35 -6.62
C TYR A 99 1.83 -13.68 -6.52
N ASP A 100 3.07 -13.71 -7.01
CA ASP A 100 3.90 -14.92 -7.01
C ASP A 100 4.39 -15.31 -5.60
N ASP A 101 4.53 -14.34 -4.68
CA ASP A 101 4.92 -14.56 -3.28
C ASP A 101 3.72 -14.40 -2.33
N GLY A 102 3.73 -13.46 -1.39
CA GLY A 102 2.64 -13.20 -0.46
C GLY A 102 1.63 -12.15 -0.96
N LEU A 103 0.34 -12.32 -0.65
CA LEU A 103 -0.61 -11.22 -0.83
C LEU A 103 -0.38 -10.12 0.22
N ILE A 104 -0.24 -10.51 1.48
CA ILE A 104 0.05 -9.64 2.62
C ILE A 104 1.11 -10.30 3.47
N ASP A 105 2.16 -9.55 3.79
CA ASP A 105 3.35 -10.06 4.44
C ASP A 105 3.71 -9.20 5.66
N ILE A 106 3.40 -9.70 6.86
CA ILE A 106 3.58 -9.00 8.14
C ILE A 106 4.71 -9.68 8.91
N THR A 107 5.86 -9.02 9.00
CA THR A 107 7.07 -9.66 9.55
C THR A 107 7.90 -8.72 10.42
N ARG A 108 8.92 -9.30 11.06
CA ARG A 108 10.00 -8.59 11.78
C ARG A 108 9.49 -7.63 12.86
N ALA A 109 8.79 -8.20 13.85
CA ALA A 109 8.26 -7.52 15.02
C ALA A 109 7.24 -6.39 14.73
N SER A 110 6.61 -6.42 13.56
CA SER A 110 5.45 -5.58 13.30
C SER A 110 4.23 -6.08 14.10
N THR A 111 3.44 -5.17 14.66
CA THR A 111 2.35 -5.48 15.61
C THR A 111 1.20 -4.49 15.46
N ASP A 112 0.07 -4.70 16.15
CA ASP A 112 -1.08 -3.78 16.16
C ASP A 112 -1.63 -3.51 14.75
N ILE A 113 -1.88 -4.60 14.03
CA ILE A 113 -2.35 -4.59 12.64
C ILE A 113 -3.73 -5.23 12.58
N THR A 114 -4.67 -4.56 11.92
CA THR A 114 -6.00 -5.10 11.60
C THR A 114 -6.10 -5.33 10.09
N ILE A 115 -6.64 -6.49 9.71
CA ILE A 115 -7.03 -6.82 8.33
C ILE A 115 -8.54 -7.11 8.36
N SER A 116 -9.35 -6.38 7.58
CA SER A 116 -10.82 -6.52 7.55
C SER A 116 -11.47 -6.33 6.19
#